data_AF-A0A9X8EDW4-F1
#
_entry.id   AF-A0A9X8EDW4-F1
#
_cell.length_a   1.000
_cell.length_b   1.000
_cell.length_c   1.000
_cell.angle_alpha   90.00
_cell.angle_beta   90.00
_cell.angle_gamma   90.00
#
_symmetry.space_group_name_H-M   'P 1'
#
loop_
_entity.id
_entity.type
_entity.pdbx_description
1 polymer ?
#
loop_
_entity_poly.entity_id
_entity_poly.type
_entity_poly.pdbx_seq_one_letter_code
_entity_poly.pdbx_strand_id
1 'polypeptide(L)'
;AMVIAQLRCAGVIEAIRIARSAYPVRQTHVDFLGTYGMCFPDILGRTQSSRDLCLQILAQVPSWTAPVHFQVGRSKIYFHARVVEDLEHRKRQYLYAKVVLMQRILRGCTKRRQYRRKLDAIVKIQV
;
A
#
# COMPACT_ATOMS: atom_id res chain seq x y z
N ALA A 1 -8.74 -7.45 -36.01
CA ALA A 1 -7.79 -8.52 -36.35
C ALA A 1 -6.41 -7.99 -36.80
N MET A 2 -6.36 -6.96 -37.66
CA MET A 2 -5.09 -6.41 -38.22
C MET A 2 -4.05 -5.98 -37.17
N VAL A 3 -4.47 -5.28 -36.11
CA VAL A 3 -3.55 -4.73 -35.09
C VAL A 3 -2.82 -5.83 -34.29
N ILE A 4 -3.50 -6.92 -33.95
CA ILE A 4 -2.89 -8.04 -33.19
C ILE A 4 -1.84 -8.76 -34.06
N ALA A 5 -2.12 -8.93 -35.35
CA ALA A 5 -1.17 -9.52 -36.29
C ALA A 5 0.09 -8.64 -36.44
N GLN A 6 -0.08 -7.32 -36.56
CA GLN A 6 1.03 -6.36 -36.60
C GLN A 6 1.89 -6.44 -35.33
N LEU A 7 1.29 -6.51 -34.13
CA LEU A 7 2.02 -6.64 -32.87
C LEU A 7 2.79 -7.97 -32.74
N ARG A 8 2.28 -9.05 -33.36
CA ARG A 8 2.99 -10.34 -33.44
C ARG A 8 4.16 -10.27 -34.40
N CYS A 9 3.95 -9.77 -35.62
CA CYS A 9 5.00 -9.64 -36.64
C CYS A 9 6.12 -8.69 -36.19
N ALA A 10 5.78 -7.62 -35.48
CA ALA A 10 6.75 -6.69 -34.90
C ALA A 10 7.45 -7.22 -33.63
N GLY A 11 7.14 -8.45 -33.18
CA GLY A 11 7.75 -9.07 -32.00
C GLY A 11 7.35 -8.44 -30.65
N VAL A 12 6.41 -7.50 -30.63
CA VAL A 12 5.99 -6.77 -29.43
C VAL A 12 5.39 -7.72 -28.39
N ILE A 13 4.61 -8.72 -28.82
CA ILE A 13 4.03 -9.70 -27.89
C ILE A 13 5.13 -10.53 -27.21
N GLU A 14 6.14 -10.98 -27.95
CA GLU A 14 7.23 -11.78 -27.40
C GLU A 14 8.13 -10.95 -26.47
N ALA A 15 8.38 -9.68 -26.83
CA ALA A 15 9.08 -8.73 -25.96
C ALA A 15 8.33 -8.48 -24.64
N ILE A 16 7.00 -8.32 -24.69
CA ILE A 16 6.16 -8.22 -23.49
C ILE A 16 6.23 -9.52 -22.67
N ARG A 17 6.23 -10.68 -23.32
CA ARG A 17 6.32 -11.98 -22.67
C ARG A 17 7.61 -12.13 -21.87
N ILE A 18 8.74 -11.81 -22.49
CA ILE A 18 10.07 -11.82 -21.85
C ILE A 18 10.14 -10.79 -20.71
N ALA A 19 9.60 -9.58 -20.93
CA ALA A 19 9.56 -8.54 -19.90
C ALA A 19 8.71 -8.95 -18.69
N ARG A 20 7.60 -9.67 -18.91
CA ARG A 20 6.70 -10.17 -17.86
C ARG A 20 7.28 -11.36 -17.10
N SER A 21 8.06 -12.23 -17.74
CA SER A 21 8.75 -13.34 -17.05
C SER A 21 9.93 -12.89 -16.19
N ALA A 22 10.39 -11.65 -16.37
CA ALA A 22 11.39 -11.02 -15.50
C ALA A 22 10.68 -10.31 -14.32
N TYR A 23 10.86 -8.99 -14.21
CA TYR A 23 10.25 -8.15 -13.19
C TYR A 23 9.68 -6.88 -13.84
N PRO A 24 8.39 -6.88 -14.21
CA PRO A 24 7.79 -5.78 -14.94
C PRO A 24 7.68 -4.49 -14.10
N VAL A 25 7.64 -4.60 -12.78
CA VAL A 25 7.53 -3.44 -11.88
C VAL A 25 8.87 -3.15 -11.23
N ARG A 26 9.31 -1.89 -11.32
CA ARG A 26 10.60 -1.41 -10.82
C ARG A 26 10.38 -0.10 -10.07
N GLN A 27 10.74 -0.06 -8.80
CA GLN A 27 10.55 1.13 -7.96
C GLN A 27 11.84 1.46 -7.22
N THR A 28 12.08 2.73 -6.93
CA THR A 28 13.20 3.10 -6.04
C THR A 28 12.87 2.73 -4.60
N HIS A 29 13.89 2.58 -3.75
CA HIS A 29 13.66 2.30 -2.32
C HIS A 29 12.81 3.40 -1.66
N VAL A 30 13.02 4.65 -2.06
CA VAL A 30 12.29 5.81 -1.51
C VAL A 30 10.82 5.78 -1.93
N ASP A 31 10.54 5.52 -3.21
CA ASP A 31 9.15 5.45 -3.70
C ASP A 31 8.38 4.31 -3.05
N PHE A 32 9.04 3.16 -2.89
CA PHE A 32 8.47 1.99 -2.21
C PHE A 32 8.12 2.32 -0.75
N LEU A 33 9.04 2.94 -0.02
CA LEU A 33 8.81 3.35 1.38
C LEU A 33 7.74 4.43 1.49
N GLY A 34 7.72 5.41 0.59
CA GLY A 34 6.69 6.45 0.55
C GLY A 34 5.29 5.88 0.29
N THR A 35 5.20 4.83 -0.53
CA THR A 35 3.91 4.23 -0.92
C THR A 35 3.41 3.22 0.11
N TYR A 36 4.28 2.34 0.61
CA TYR A 36 3.88 1.20 1.44
C TYR A 36 4.33 1.31 2.88
N GLY A 37 5.27 2.19 3.21
CA GLY A 37 5.81 2.32 4.56
C GLY A 37 4.74 2.59 5.62
N MET A 38 3.70 3.37 5.29
CA MET A 38 2.60 3.64 6.21
C MET A 38 1.84 2.38 6.67
N CYS A 39 1.86 1.31 5.87
CA CYS A 39 1.27 0.03 6.23
C CYS A 39 2.11 -0.73 7.27
N PHE A 40 3.35 -0.33 7.50
CA PHE A 40 4.32 -0.97 8.40
C PHE A 40 4.96 0.05 9.35
N PRO A 41 4.16 0.66 10.26
CA PRO A 41 4.63 1.74 11.13
C PRO A 41 5.79 1.32 12.05
N ASP A 42 5.84 0.04 12.45
CA ASP A 42 6.86 -0.48 13.38
C ASP A 42 8.28 -0.50 12.78
N ILE A 43 8.38 -0.42 11.44
CA ILE A 43 9.64 -0.49 10.71
C ILE A 43 10.20 0.90 10.42
N LEU A 44 9.31 1.88 10.13
CA LEU A 44 9.72 3.23 9.75
C LEU A 44 10.41 4.05 10.85
N GLY A 45 10.35 3.62 12.11
CA GLY A 45 10.97 4.31 13.25
C GLY A 45 12.47 4.06 13.44
N ARG A 46 13.11 3.27 12.58
CA ARG A 46 14.52 2.86 12.74
C ARG A 46 15.45 3.73 11.88
N THR A 47 16.55 4.23 12.46
CA THR A 47 17.63 4.92 11.74
C THR A 47 18.45 3.92 10.93
N GLN A 48 17.90 3.47 9.81
CA GLN A 48 18.51 2.49 8.91
C GLN A 48 18.48 2.98 7.48
N SER A 49 19.27 2.36 6.61
CA SER A 49 19.27 2.71 5.20
C SER A 49 17.91 2.40 4.57
N SER A 50 17.51 3.16 3.54
CA SER A 50 16.24 2.92 2.83
C SER A 50 16.14 1.49 2.30
N ARG A 51 17.26 0.91 1.86
CA ARG A 51 17.34 -0.49 1.42
C ARG A 51 17.01 -1.47 2.55
N ASP A 52 17.54 -1.26 3.74
CA ASP A 52 17.31 -2.16 4.88
C ASP A 52 15.88 -2.09 5.37
N LEU A 53 15.28 -0.89 5.38
CA LEU A 53 13.86 -0.71 5.68
C LEU A 53 12.98 -1.45 4.67
N CYS A 54 13.30 -1.37 3.37
CA CYS A 54 12.61 -2.14 2.35
C CYS A 54 12.73 -3.65 2.59
N LEU A 55 13.92 -4.15 2.92
CA LEU A 55 14.13 -5.58 3.21
C LEU A 55 13.34 -6.04 4.43
N GLN A 56 13.25 -5.22 5.48
CA GLN A 56 12.44 -5.55 6.66
C GLN A 56 10.95 -5.62 6.34
N ILE A 57 10.44 -4.68 5.53
CA ILE A 57 9.05 -4.72 5.06
C ILE A 57 8.78 -6.00 4.27
N LEU A 58 9.70 -6.37 3.36
CA LEU A 58 9.57 -7.58 2.56
C LEU A 58 9.65 -8.85 3.42
N ALA A 59 10.46 -8.85 4.48
CA ALA A 59 10.58 -9.96 5.42
C ALA A 59 9.34 -10.18 6.30
N GLN A 60 8.51 -9.17 6.53
CA GLN A 60 7.23 -9.32 7.25
C GLN A 60 6.20 -10.15 6.48
N VAL A 61 6.42 -10.41 5.19
CA VAL A 61 5.47 -11.12 4.34
C VAL A 61 6.05 -12.50 3.99
N PRO A 62 5.77 -13.54 4.80
CA PRO A 62 6.40 -14.85 4.64
C PRO A 62 6.02 -15.55 3.33
N SER A 63 4.96 -15.11 2.65
CA SER A 63 4.53 -15.64 1.36
C SER A 63 5.44 -15.23 0.19
N TRP A 64 6.34 -14.26 0.36
CA TRP A 64 7.18 -13.77 -0.71
C TRP A 64 8.62 -14.25 -0.54
N THR A 65 9.10 -15.02 -1.51
CA THR A 65 10.46 -15.55 -1.53
C THR A 65 11.27 -14.93 -2.67
N ALA A 66 12.47 -14.41 -2.35
CA ALA A 66 13.45 -14.01 -3.36
C ALA A 66 14.22 -15.25 -3.87
N PRO A 67 14.54 -15.36 -5.18
CA PRO A 67 14.30 -14.39 -6.25
C PRO A 67 12.94 -14.56 -6.96
N VAL A 68 12.12 -15.55 -6.60
CA VAL A 68 10.90 -15.92 -7.35
C VAL A 68 9.89 -14.77 -7.44
N HIS A 69 9.72 -14.02 -6.35
CA HIS A 69 8.66 -13.01 -6.22
C HIS A 69 9.19 -11.58 -6.36
N PHE A 70 10.38 -11.32 -5.84
CA PHE A 70 11.01 -10.01 -5.87
C PHE A 70 12.53 -10.12 -5.86
N GLN A 71 13.20 -9.05 -6.28
CA GLN A 71 14.65 -8.90 -6.18
C GLN A 71 15.00 -7.47 -5.76
N VAL A 72 15.91 -7.34 -4.80
CA VAL A 72 16.37 -6.05 -4.28
C VAL A 72 17.72 -5.72 -4.91
N GLY A 73 17.75 -4.72 -5.79
CA GLY A 73 18.97 -4.18 -6.39
C GLY A 73 19.63 -3.10 -5.53
N ARG A 74 20.68 -2.48 -6.07
CA ARG A 74 21.43 -1.42 -5.38
C ARG A 74 20.56 -0.19 -5.09
N SER A 75 19.82 0.30 -6.08
CA SER A 75 18.98 1.51 -5.98
C SER A 75 17.47 1.27 -6.14
N LYS A 76 17.09 0.10 -6.64
CA LYS A 76 15.71 -0.23 -7.02
C LYS A 76 15.32 -1.62 -6.55
N ILE A 77 14.02 -1.81 -6.34
CA ILE A 77 13.37 -3.09 -6.09
C ILE A 77 12.61 -3.49 -7.35
N TYR A 78 12.70 -4.77 -7.67
CA TYR A 78 12.12 -5.41 -8.83
C TYR A 78 11.06 -6.40 -8.34
N PHE A 79 9.84 -6.26 -8.83
CA PHE A 79 8.70 -7.07 -8.41
C PHE A 79 8.04 -7.80 -9.57
N HIS A 80 7.57 -9.00 -9.27
CA HIS A 80 6.60 -9.67 -10.11
C HIS A 80 5.22 -9.00 -9.94
N ALA A 81 4.40 -8.99 -11.00
CA ALA A 81 3.10 -8.29 -11.00
C ALA A 81 2.17 -8.73 -9.85
N ARG A 82 2.14 -10.04 -9.55
CA ARG A 82 1.32 -10.59 -8.44
C ARG A 82 1.67 -9.99 -7.07
N VAL A 83 2.95 -9.78 -6.79
CA VAL A 83 3.41 -9.23 -5.50
C VAL A 83 2.93 -7.79 -5.32
N VAL A 84 2.95 -7.02 -6.41
CA VAL A 84 2.51 -5.62 -6.39
C VAL A 84 1.00 -5.54 -6.20
N GLU A 85 0.25 -6.45 -6.83
CA GLU A 85 -1.20 -6.55 -6.63
C GLU A 85 -1.55 -6.86 -5.17
N ASP A 86 -0.83 -7.79 -4.53
CA ASP A 86 -0.98 -8.12 -3.11
C ASP A 86 -0.64 -6.92 -2.21
N LEU A 87 0.44 -6.20 -2.51
CA LEU A 87 0.84 -4.97 -1.81
C LEU A 87 -0.26 -3.89 -1.88
N GLU A 88 -0.79 -3.64 -3.08
CA GLU A 88 -1.88 -2.68 -3.28
C GLU A 88 -3.18 -3.13 -2.59
N HIS A 89 -3.47 -4.43 -2.56
CA HIS A 89 -4.61 -4.96 -1.82
C HIS A 89 -4.46 -4.70 -0.32
N ARG A 90 -3.31 -5.02 0.27
CA ARG A 90 -3.03 -4.78 1.70
C ARG A 90 -3.07 -3.29 2.05
N LYS A 91 -2.51 -2.43 1.19
CA LYS A 91 -2.58 -0.97 1.35
C LYS A 91 -4.01 -0.46 1.36
N ARG A 92 -4.86 -0.93 0.44
CA ARG A 92 -6.30 -0.59 0.42
C ARG A 92 -7.01 -1.01 1.71
N GLN A 93 -6.76 -2.22 2.20
CA GLN A 93 -7.34 -2.70 3.46
C GLN A 93 -6.91 -1.84 4.66
N TYR A 94 -5.62 -1.50 4.75
CA TYR A 94 -5.09 -0.65 5.80
C TYR A 94 -5.73 0.75 5.79
N LEU A 95 -5.78 1.39 4.62
CA LEU A 95 -6.39 2.70 4.45
C LEU A 95 -7.88 2.68 4.81
N TYR A 96 -8.60 1.66 4.36
CA TYR A 96 -10.01 1.49 4.70
C TYR A 96 -10.23 1.41 6.22
N ALA A 97 -9.44 0.60 6.93
CA ALA A 97 -9.53 0.50 8.38
C ALA A 97 -9.28 1.84 9.10
N LYS A 98 -8.31 2.62 8.62
CA LYS A 98 -8.02 3.97 9.18
C LYS A 98 -9.15 4.96 8.91
N VAL A 99 -9.73 4.95 7.71
CA VAL A 99 -10.89 5.79 7.38
C VAL A 99 -12.09 5.43 8.26
N VAL A 100 -12.38 4.15 8.45
CA VAL A 100 -13.46 3.69 9.34
C VAL A 100 -13.23 4.14 10.78
N LEU A 101 -12.00 4.04 11.29
CA LEU A 101 -11.64 4.54 12.62
C LEU A 101 -11.90 6.05 12.75
N MET A 102 -11.46 6.84 11.76
CA MET A 102 -11.68 8.28 11.74
C MET A 102 -13.18 8.61 11.72
N GLN A 103 -13.95 7.95 10.84
CA GLN A 103 -15.40 8.11 10.77
C GLN A 103 -16.08 7.77 12.10
N ARG A 104 -15.67 6.67 12.76
CA ARG A 104 -16.19 6.26 14.08
C ARG A 104 -15.96 7.37 15.12
N ILE A 105 -14.75 7.92 15.18
CA ILE A 105 -14.40 8.99 16.12
C ILE A 105 -15.25 10.24 15.85
N LEU A 106 -15.32 10.68 14.59
CA LEU A 106 -16.08 11.88 14.20
C LEU A 106 -17.58 11.76 14.52
N ARG A 107 -18.19 10.60 14.19
CA ARG A 107 -19.60 10.31 14.52
C ARG A 107 -19.81 10.33 16.04
N GLY A 108 -18.91 9.72 16.81
CA GLY A 108 -18.95 9.71 18.26
C GLY A 108 -18.82 11.11 18.87
N CYS A 109 -17.90 11.93 18.39
CA CYS A 109 -17.74 13.33 18.83
C CYS A 109 -18.99 14.16 18.53
N THR A 110 -19.58 13.99 17.35
CA THR A 110 -20.80 14.69 16.95
C THR A 110 -21.97 14.35 17.88
N LYS A 111 -22.20 13.07 18.16
CA LYS A 111 -23.27 12.62 19.07
C LYS A 111 -23.04 13.07 20.51
N ARG A 112 -21.81 12.99 21.03
CA ARG A 112 -21.47 13.49 22.37
C ARG A 112 -21.69 15.00 22.49
N ARG A 113 -21.33 15.78 21.47
CA ARG A 113 -21.59 17.23 21.44
C ARG A 113 -23.09 17.54 21.44
N GLN A 114 -23.88 16.80 20.66
CA GLN A 114 -25.34 16.93 20.64
C GLN A 114 -25.95 16.60 22.01
N TYR A 115 -25.48 15.52 22.66
CA TYR A 115 -25.96 15.11 23.98
C TYR A 115 -25.67 16.17 25.06
N ARG A 116 -24.44 16.69 25.12
CA ARG A 116 -24.08 17.75 26.08
C ARG A 116 -24.94 19.01 25.88
N ARG A 117 -25.16 19.44 24.63
CA ARG A 117 -26.04 20.57 24.33
C ARG A 117 -27.46 20.37 24.87
N LYS A 118 -27.99 19.15 24.81
CA LYS A 118 -29.31 18.82 25.37
C LYS A 118 -29.29 18.90 26.90
N LEU A 119 -28.27 18.35 27.55
CA LEU A 119 -28.12 18.43 29.01
C LEU A 119 -28.02 19.88 29.49
N ASP A 120 -27.21 20.71 28.82
CA ASP A 120 -27.05 22.13 29.16
C ASP A 120 -28.39 22.89 29.03
N ALA A 121 -29.21 22.54 28.04
CA ALA A 121 -30.55 23.12 27.86
C ALA A 121 -31.52 22.68 28.96
N ILE A 122 -31.50 21.40 29.36
CA ILE A 122 -32.35 20.88 30.43
C ILE A 122 -32.02 21.56 31.75
N VAL A 123 -30.74 21.66 32.12
CA VAL A 123 -30.30 22.31 33.36
C VAL A 123 -30.76 23.77 33.42
N LYS A 124 -30.72 24.48 32.29
CA LYS A 124 -31.19 25.88 32.21
C LYS A 124 -32.70 26.06 32.37
N ILE A 125 -33.50 25.03 32.08
CA ILE A 125 -34.97 25.10 32.23
C ILE A 125 -35.38 24.68 33.64
N GLN A 126 -34.62 23.79 34.28
CA GLN A 126 -34.91 23.28 35.61
C GLN A 126 -34.56 24.25 36.75
N VAL A 127 -33.73 25.25 36.47
CA VAL A 127 -33.39 26.37 37.38
C VAL A 127 -34.23 27.58 36.99
#